data_AF-A0A522CF44-F1
#
_entry.id   AF-A0A522CF44-F1
#
_cell.length_a   1.000
_cell.length_b   1.000
_cell.length_c   1.000
_cell.angle_alpha   90.00
_cell.angle_beta   90.00
_cell.angle_gamma   90.00
#
_symmetry.space_group_name_H-M   'P 1'
#
loop_
_entity.id
_entity.type
_entity.pdbx_description
1 polymer ?
#
loop_
_entity_poly.entity_id
_entity_poly.type
_entity_poly.pdbx_seq_one_letter_code
_entity_poly.pdbx_strand_id
1 'polypeptide(L)'
;MRLPSIPARIVTAVVLLTLGLVGLVVREGVARAGGQEVRLAITGYDPRSLLTGHYVQFQLVDKIPPQQMCVWKGSRLEAAPGQLWLAARRDGSAHRLVAAAPSRAAALRLGDVAMRGAALCYGMRPLTIGDREVPETVSATLDIGVDRIHLDQGEAQRLETALRGRDGEPPPSWAVVSVGQDGKARLKGVIVGDRRVDLSWF
;
A
#
# COMPACT_ATOMS: atom_id res chain seq x y z
N MET A 1 33.83 -3.07 38.97
CA MET A 1 33.85 -2.56 37.58
C MET A 1 33.64 -1.06 37.63
N ARG A 2 34.55 -0.23 37.09
CA ARG A 2 34.34 1.23 37.05
C ARG A 2 33.37 1.54 35.93
N LEU A 3 32.28 2.18 36.30
CA LEU A 3 31.26 2.63 35.37
C LEU A 3 31.82 3.79 34.52
N PRO A 4 31.61 3.82 33.19
CA PRO A 4 32.12 4.87 32.31
C PRO A 4 31.53 6.25 32.69
N SER A 5 32.27 7.32 32.37
CA SER A 5 31.88 8.70 32.64
C SER A 5 30.59 9.08 31.91
N ILE A 6 29.85 10.05 32.45
CA ILE A 6 28.58 10.51 31.86
C ILE A 6 28.75 10.92 30.38
N PRO A 7 29.78 11.71 29.98
CA PRO A 7 29.98 12.06 28.57
C PRO A 7 30.20 10.84 27.67
N ALA A 8 30.98 9.86 28.14
CA ALA A 8 31.24 8.64 27.37
C ALA A 8 29.95 7.85 27.12
N ARG A 9 29.05 7.78 28.11
CA ARG A 9 27.75 7.10 27.94
C ARG A 9 26.84 7.81 26.95
N ILE A 10 26.81 9.14 26.98
CA ILE A 10 26.01 9.95 26.04
C ILE A 10 26.50 9.72 24.62
N VAL A 11 27.81 9.82 24.38
CA VAL A 11 28.40 9.56 23.06
C VAL A 11 28.08 8.15 22.58
N THR A 12 28.25 7.14 23.43
CA THR A 12 27.89 5.76 23.09
C THR A 12 26.41 5.63 22.72
N ALA A 13 25.50 6.23 23.50
CA ALA A 13 24.07 6.19 23.20
C ALA A 13 23.74 6.86 21.86
N VAL A 14 24.30 8.04 21.59
CA VAL A 14 24.11 8.76 20.32
C VAL A 14 24.61 7.93 19.14
N VAL A 15 25.81 7.36 19.24
CA VAL A 15 26.39 6.52 18.17
C VAL A 15 25.53 5.29 17.93
N LEU A 16 25.10 4.59 18.98
CA LEU A 16 24.25 3.40 18.85
C LEU A 16 22.90 3.72 18.21
N LEU A 17 22.23 4.80 18.63
CA LEU A 17 20.95 5.21 18.06
C LEU A 17 21.10 5.64 16.59
N THR A 18 22.17 6.37 16.27
CA THR A 18 22.47 6.82 14.90
C THR A 18 22.73 5.62 13.99
N LEU A 19 23.59 4.69 14.41
CA LEU A 19 23.87 3.47 13.64
C LEU A 19 22.62 2.59 13.49
N GLY A 20 21.80 2.50 14.54
CA GLY A 20 20.51 1.81 14.48
C GLY A 20 19.57 2.41 13.44
N LEU A 21 19.47 3.74 13.40
CA LEU A 21 18.64 4.45 12.41
C LEU A 21 19.17 4.26 10.98
N VAL A 22 20.48 4.42 10.77
CA VAL A 22 21.13 4.21 9.47
C VAL A 22 20.90 2.78 8.99
N GLY A 23 21.09 1.79 9.86
CA GLY A 23 20.84 0.39 9.54
C GLY A 23 19.38 0.13 9.13
N LEU A 24 18.41 0.76 9.80
CA LEU A 24 16.99 0.67 9.45
C LEU A 24 16.71 1.26 8.05
N VAL A 25 17.23 2.45 7.77
CA VAL A 25 17.04 3.12 6.46
C VAL A 25 17.67 2.30 5.32
N VAL A 26 18.90 1.83 5.50
CA VAL A 26 19.59 1.00 4.49
C VAL A 26 18.82 -0.30 4.26
N ARG A 27 18.38 -0.97 5.32
CA ARG A 27 17.61 -2.22 5.21
C ARG A 27 16.30 -2.00 4.45
N GLU A 28 15.55 -0.95 4.76
CA GLU A 28 14.30 -0.64 4.04
C GLU A 28 14.55 -0.23 2.59
N GLY A 29 15.64 0.50 2.31
CA GLY A 29 16.07 0.84 0.95
C GLY A 29 16.41 -0.38 0.12
N VAL A 30 17.20 -1.32 0.66
CA VAL A 30 17.55 -2.58 -0.02
C VAL A 30 16.32 -3.46 -0.23
N ALA A 31 15.45 -3.58 0.78
CA ALA A 31 14.22 -4.37 0.68
C ALA A 31 13.27 -3.80 -0.39
N ARG A 32 13.22 -2.47 -0.52
CA ARG A 32 12.45 -1.80 -1.57
C ARG A 32 13.06 -1.99 -2.96
N ALA A 33 14.39 -1.94 -3.08
CA ALA A 33 15.08 -2.10 -4.36
C ALA A 33 15.02 -3.54 -4.89
N GLY A 34 15.18 -4.54 -4.02
CA GLY A 34 15.28 -5.95 -4.39
C GLY A 34 13.99 -6.77 -4.32
N GLY A 35 12.87 -6.20 -3.87
CA GLY A 35 11.58 -6.90 -3.84
C GLY A 35 10.95 -7.04 -5.24
N GLN A 36 9.96 -7.92 -5.34
CA GLN A 36 9.22 -8.15 -6.57
C GLN A 36 8.34 -6.94 -6.89
N GLU A 37 8.46 -6.37 -8.10
CA GLU A 37 7.59 -5.28 -8.53
C GLU A 37 6.19 -5.80 -8.90
N VAL A 38 5.19 -5.20 -8.25
CA VAL A 38 3.77 -5.43 -8.47
C VAL A 38 3.15 -4.10 -8.89
N ARG A 39 2.31 -4.13 -9.93
CA ARG A 39 1.59 -2.95 -10.41
C ARG A 39 0.13 -3.09 -10.04
N LEU A 40 -0.40 -2.21 -9.21
CA LEU A 40 -1.77 -2.28 -8.72
C LEU A 40 -2.55 -1.07 -9.21
N ALA A 41 -3.79 -1.28 -9.65
CA ALA A 41 -4.64 -0.21 -10.13
C ALA A 41 -4.89 0.82 -9.02
N ILE A 42 -4.72 2.09 -9.35
CA ILE A 42 -4.99 3.20 -8.44
C ILE A 42 -5.86 4.26 -9.11
N THR A 43 -6.55 5.04 -8.28
CA THR A 43 -7.13 6.31 -8.69
C THR A 43 -6.61 7.42 -7.79
N GLY A 44 -6.42 8.62 -8.35
CA GLY A 44 -6.22 9.81 -7.53
C GLY A 44 -7.46 10.07 -6.67
N TYR A 45 -7.26 10.49 -5.44
CA TYR A 45 -8.30 11.02 -4.57
C TYR A 45 -7.79 12.33 -3.97
N ASP A 46 -8.62 13.38 -3.94
CA ASP A 46 -8.28 14.73 -3.47
C ASP A 46 -8.88 14.99 -2.08
N PRO A 47 -8.16 14.73 -0.98
CA PRO A 47 -8.49 15.24 0.33
C PRO A 47 -7.66 16.51 0.57
N ARG A 48 -8.11 17.64 0.01
CA ARG A 48 -7.49 18.96 0.20
C ARG A 48 -6.97 19.14 1.63
N SER A 49 -5.65 19.17 1.81
CA SER A 49 -5.02 19.62 3.05
C SER A 49 -4.28 20.91 2.74
N LEU A 50 -4.91 22.04 3.09
CA LEU A 50 -4.40 23.39 2.81
C LEU A 50 -3.07 23.72 3.52
N LEU A 51 -2.60 22.86 4.44
CA LEU A 51 -1.52 23.18 5.38
C LEU A 51 -0.29 22.24 5.33
N THR A 52 -0.28 21.19 4.49
CA THR A 52 0.80 20.16 4.52
C THR A 52 1.69 20.12 3.26
N GLY A 53 1.62 21.15 2.40
CA GLY A 53 2.38 21.21 1.16
C GLY A 53 1.74 20.41 0.03
N HIS A 54 2.44 20.27 -1.10
CA HIS A 54 1.93 19.55 -2.27
C HIS A 54 2.30 18.06 -2.17
N TYR A 55 1.29 17.19 -2.11
CA TYR A 55 1.46 15.75 -2.14
C TYR A 55 0.35 15.12 -2.99
N VAL A 56 0.61 13.91 -3.51
CA VAL A 56 -0.41 13.10 -4.19
C VAL A 56 -0.83 11.97 -3.26
N GLN A 57 -2.14 11.87 -3.00
CA GLN A 57 -2.77 10.71 -2.37
C GLN A 57 -3.50 9.88 -3.42
N PHE A 58 -3.45 8.56 -3.26
CA PHE A 58 -4.09 7.62 -4.16
C PHE A 58 -4.70 6.48 -3.35
N GLN A 59 -5.73 5.86 -3.92
CA GLN A 59 -6.36 4.68 -3.37
C GLN A 59 -6.28 3.55 -4.38
N LEU A 60 -6.14 2.32 -3.87
CA LEU A 60 -6.22 1.13 -4.71
C LEU A 60 -7.66 0.96 -5.16
N VAL A 61 -7.86 0.88 -6.46
CA VAL A 61 -9.19 0.68 -7.04
C VAL A 61 -9.19 -0.67 -7.67
N ASP A 62 -9.63 -1.64 -6.89
CA ASP A 62 -9.91 -2.96 -7.41
C ASP A 62 -11.34 -3.34 -7.01
N LYS A 63 -12.12 -3.75 -8.01
CA LYS A 63 -13.50 -4.21 -7.79
C LYS A 63 -13.44 -5.69 -7.46
N ILE A 64 -13.30 -5.98 -6.17
CA ILE A 64 -13.14 -7.35 -5.70
C ILE A 64 -14.47 -7.83 -5.13
N PRO A 65 -15.02 -8.96 -5.62
CA PRO A 65 -16.21 -9.54 -5.04
C PRO A 65 -16.03 -9.78 -3.54
N PRO A 66 -16.95 -9.32 -2.69
CA PRO A 66 -16.80 -9.38 -1.24
C PRO A 66 -16.50 -10.78 -0.70
N GLN A 67 -17.14 -11.79 -1.29
CA GLN A 67 -16.97 -13.20 -0.95
C GLN A 67 -15.53 -13.70 -1.12
N GLN A 68 -14.75 -13.10 -2.03
CA GLN A 68 -13.37 -13.51 -2.28
C GLN A 68 -12.38 -12.92 -1.29
N MET A 69 -12.68 -11.73 -0.77
CA MET A 69 -11.78 -10.98 0.11
C MET A 69 -12.10 -11.20 1.60
N CYS A 70 -13.35 -11.50 1.91
CA CYS A 70 -13.83 -11.45 3.29
C CYS A 70 -14.25 -12.81 3.84
N VAL A 71 -14.22 -13.87 3.03
CA VAL A 71 -14.55 -15.23 3.45
C VAL A 71 -13.39 -16.15 3.09
N TRP A 72 -12.91 -16.90 4.08
CA TRP A 72 -11.93 -17.97 3.90
C TRP A 72 -12.49 -19.27 4.43
N LYS A 73 -12.63 -20.25 3.53
CA LYS A 73 -13.19 -21.58 3.86
C LYS A 73 -14.50 -21.51 4.66
N GLY A 74 -15.40 -20.61 4.25
CA GLY A 74 -16.71 -20.43 4.89
C GLY A 74 -16.70 -19.63 6.20
N SER A 75 -15.54 -19.17 6.67
CA SER A 75 -15.40 -18.32 7.85
C SER A 75 -15.08 -16.88 7.47
N ARG A 76 -15.67 -15.91 8.17
CA ARG A 76 -15.40 -14.49 7.92
C ARG A 76 -13.97 -14.15 8.33
N LEU A 77 -13.23 -13.51 7.43
CA LEU A 77 -11.95 -12.87 7.70
C LEU A 77 -12.22 -11.44 8.19
N GLU A 78 -12.61 -11.29 9.46
CA GLU A 78 -12.51 -10.00 10.15
C GLU A 78 -11.14 -9.95 10.81
N ALA A 79 -10.25 -9.09 10.33
CA ALA A 79 -8.93 -8.98 10.91
C ALA A 79 -8.39 -7.56 10.86
N ALA A 80 -7.69 -7.20 11.92
CA ALA A 80 -7.05 -5.90 12.06
C ALA A 80 -5.95 -5.72 10.99
N PRO A 81 -5.57 -4.46 10.67
CA PRO A 81 -4.50 -4.19 9.72
C PRO A 81 -3.23 -4.99 10.01
N GLY A 82 -2.66 -5.62 8.97
CA GLY A 82 -1.41 -6.37 9.04
C GLY A 82 -1.53 -7.83 9.52
N GLN A 83 -2.74 -8.29 9.87
CA GLN A 83 -2.99 -9.69 10.24
C GLN A 83 -3.39 -10.56 9.04
N LEU A 84 -3.78 -9.95 7.91
CA LEU A 84 -4.17 -10.64 6.70
C LEU A 84 -3.09 -10.61 5.63
N TRP A 85 -3.12 -11.65 4.81
CA TRP A 85 -2.34 -11.75 3.59
C TRP A 85 -3.26 -11.59 2.40
N LEU A 86 -3.05 -10.53 1.62
CA LEU A 86 -3.75 -10.29 0.37
C LEU A 86 -3.00 -11.02 -0.76
N ALA A 87 -3.75 -11.80 -1.53
CA ALA A 87 -3.27 -12.47 -2.73
C ALA A 87 -3.50 -11.57 -3.94
N ALA A 88 -2.47 -11.40 -4.76
CA ALA A 88 -2.57 -10.76 -6.06
C ALA A 88 -2.18 -11.74 -7.16
N ARG A 89 -2.86 -11.64 -8.29
CA ARG A 89 -2.59 -12.42 -9.50
C ARG A 89 -2.23 -11.47 -10.63
N ARG A 90 -1.31 -11.88 -11.50
CA ARG A 90 -1.00 -11.12 -12.71
C ARG A 90 -2.21 -11.07 -13.64
N ASP A 91 -2.51 -9.88 -14.11
CA ASP A 91 -3.57 -9.57 -15.08
C ASP A 91 -2.94 -8.67 -16.16
N GLY A 92 -2.47 -9.30 -17.25
CA GLY A 92 -1.67 -8.64 -18.29
C GLY A 92 -0.39 -8.01 -17.74
N SER A 93 -0.23 -6.70 -17.94
CA SER A 93 0.90 -5.92 -17.44
C SER A 93 0.76 -5.50 -15.97
N ALA A 94 -0.39 -5.76 -15.35
CA ALA A 94 -0.71 -5.37 -13.98
C ALA A 94 -0.95 -6.58 -13.09
N HIS A 95 -1.27 -6.31 -11.82
CA HIS A 95 -1.72 -7.31 -10.85
C HIS A 95 -3.06 -6.86 -10.28
N ARG A 96 -3.94 -7.84 -10.09
CA ARG A 96 -5.24 -7.67 -9.48
C ARG A 96 -5.26 -8.39 -8.14
N LEU A 97 -5.82 -7.76 -7.12
CA LEU A 97 -6.09 -8.42 -5.84
C LEU A 97 -7.24 -9.42 -6.04
N VAL A 98 -7.03 -10.67 -5.62
CA VAL A 98 -7.98 -11.77 -5.87
C VAL A 98 -8.57 -12.38 -4.61
N ALA A 99 -7.89 -12.28 -3.47
CA ALA A 99 -8.39 -12.83 -2.21
C ALA A 99 -7.60 -12.32 -1.00
N ALA A 100 -8.14 -12.55 0.21
CA ALA A 100 -7.37 -12.50 1.45
C ALA A 100 -7.27 -13.90 2.08
N ALA A 101 -6.23 -14.11 2.88
CA ALA A 101 -5.97 -15.36 3.58
C ALA A 101 -5.31 -15.10 4.94
N PRO A 102 -5.41 -16.05 5.89
CA PRO A 102 -4.82 -15.91 7.22
C PRO A 102 -3.29 -16.13 7.24
N SER A 103 -2.69 -16.59 6.13
CA SER A 103 -1.26 -16.83 6.04
C SER A 103 -0.71 -16.61 4.64
N ARG A 104 0.59 -16.30 4.56
CA ARG A 104 1.31 -16.13 3.29
C ARG A 104 1.17 -17.35 2.39
N ALA A 105 1.36 -18.54 2.94
CA ALA A 105 1.28 -19.78 2.18
C ALA A 105 -0.14 -20.07 1.67
N ALA A 106 -1.17 -19.60 2.36
CA ALA A 106 -2.54 -19.68 1.88
C ALA A 106 -2.81 -18.65 0.77
N ALA A 107 -2.35 -17.41 0.91
CA ALA A 107 -2.46 -16.37 -0.11
C ALA A 107 -1.74 -16.76 -1.42
N LEU A 108 -0.53 -17.33 -1.32
CA LEU A 108 0.24 -17.81 -2.48
C LEU A 108 -0.39 -18.99 -3.22
N ARG A 109 -1.38 -19.67 -2.63
CA ARG A 109 -2.17 -20.69 -3.38
C ARG A 109 -3.28 -20.07 -4.22
N LEU A 110 -3.65 -18.83 -3.92
CA LEU A 110 -4.73 -18.10 -4.58
C LEU A 110 -4.20 -17.14 -5.64
N GLY A 111 -2.98 -16.63 -5.48
CA GLY A 111 -2.34 -15.69 -6.40
C GLY A 111 -0.83 -15.87 -6.45
N ASP A 112 -0.21 -15.18 -7.39
CA ASP A 112 1.23 -15.25 -7.66
C ASP A 112 2.06 -14.47 -6.63
N VAL A 113 1.44 -13.47 -5.99
CA VAL A 113 2.08 -12.62 -4.99
C VAL A 113 1.22 -12.55 -3.73
N ALA A 114 1.88 -12.62 -2.57
CA ALA A 114 1.24 -12.46 -1.27
C ALA A 114 1.82 -11.26 -0.54
N MET A 115 0.93 -10.34 -0.15
CA MET A 115 1.25 -9.07 0.51
C MET A 115 0.55 -8.97 1.85
N ARG A 116 1.15 -8.31 2.82
CA ARG A 116 0.47 -7.95 4.07
C ARG A 116 -0.48 -6.78 3.84
N GLY A 117 -1.65 -6.85 4.47
CA GLY A 117 -2.64 -5.78 4.38
C GLY A 117 -3.81 -6.00 5.32
N ALA A 118 -4.90 -5.30 5.03
CA ALA A 118 -6.19 -5.42 5.68
C ALA A 118 -7.29 -5.51 4.62
N ALA A 119 -8.39 -6.15 4.98
CA ALA A 119 -9.63 -6.10 4.23
C ALA A 119 -10.72 -5.60 5.17
N LEU A 120 -11.35 -4.49 4.80
CA LEU A 120 -12.50 -3.92 5.48
C LEU A 120 -13.76 -4.30 4.70
N CYS A 121 -14.60 -5.09 5.34
CA CYS A 121 -15.76 -5.72 4.72
C CYS A 121 -17.04 -5.13 5.32
N TYR A 122 -17.64 -4.17 4.62
CA TYR A 122 -18.88 -3.51 5.02
C TYR A 122 -20.08 -4.10 4.27
N GLY A 123 -21.24 -4.14 4.92
CA GLY A 123 -22.48 -4.53 4.24
C GLY A 123 -22.59 -5.99 3.79
N MET A 124 -21.74 -6.91 4.28
CA MET A 124 -21.81 -8.37 3.94
C MET A 124 -22.98 -9.14 4.57
N ARG A 125 -24.00 -8.41 5.00
CA ARG A 125 -25.35 -8.93 5.22
C ARG A 125 -26.24 -8.03 4.38
N PRO A 126 -27.16 -8.57 3.56
CA PRO A 126 -28.07 -7.73 2.79
C PRO A 126 -28.77 -6.78 3.76
N LEU A 127 -28.38 -5.51 3.70
CA LEU A 127 -28.95 -4.47 4.55
C LEU A 127 -30.03 -3.82 3.71
N THR A 128 -31.28 -4.12 4.03
CA THR A 128 -32.42 -3.43 3.43
C THR A 128 -32.70 -2.19 4.26
N ILE A 129 -32.47 -0.99 3.70
CA ILE A 129 -32.88 0.27 4.32
C ILE A 129 -34.15 0.73 3.60
N GLY A 130 -35.31 0.44 4.21
CA GLY A 130 -36.59 0.55 3.51
C GLY A 130 -36.67 -0.43 2.34
N ASP A 131 -37.01 0.04 1.14
CA ASP A 131 -37.05 -0.76 -0.10
C ASP A 131 -35.72 -0.78 -0.88
N ARG A 132 -34.62 -0.26 -0.30
CA ARG A 132 -33.31 -0.24 -0.97
C ARG A 132 -32.39 -1.30 -0.39
N GLU A 133 -31.93 -2.18 -1.26
CA GLU A 133 -30.83 -3.10 -1.00
C GLU A 133 -29.51 -2.32 -1.03
N VAL A 134 -28.78 -2.32 0.09
CA VAL A 134 -27.44 -1.73 0.15
C VAL A 134 -26.45 -2.76 -0.40
N PRO A 135 -25.72 -2.46 -1.50
CA PRO A 135 -24.78 -3.40 -2.08
C PRO A 135 -23.63 -3.68 -1.11
N GLU A 136 -23.21 -4.95 -1.05
CA GLU A 136 -22.01 -5.36 -0.32
C GLU A 136 -20.80 -4.56 -0.83
N THR A 137 -20.07 -3.90 0.08
CA THR A 137 -18.94 -3.04 -0.26
C THR A 137 -17.69 -3.53 0.46
N VAL A 138 -16.64 -3.79 -0.32
CA VAL A 138 -15.35 -4.21 0.20
C VAL A 138 -14.28 -3.21 -0.16
N SER A 139 -13.52 -2.83 0.85
CA SER A 139 -12.31 -2.03 0.72
C SER A 139 -11.13 -2.86 1.18
N ALA A 140 -10.16 -3.09 0.30
CA ALA A 140 -8.89 -3.71 0.66
C ALA A 140 -7.84 -2.62 0.80
N THR A 141 -7.13 -2.60 1.92
CA THR A 141 -6.01 -1.68 2.14
C THR A 141 -4.73 -2.48 2.25
N LEU A 142 -3.71 -2.09 1.48
CA LEU A 142 -2.39 -2.67 1.62
C LEU A 142 -1.61 -1.91 2.69
N ASP A 143 -0.79 -2.64 3.45
CA ASP A 143 0.20 -2.02 4.33
C ASP A 143 1.41 -1.61 3.48
N ILE A 144 1.26 -0.47 2.79
CA ILE A 144 2.29 0.11 1.91
C ILE A 144 3.27 1.00 2.71
N GLY A 145 2.93 1.29 3.98
CA GLY A 145 3.70 2.15 4.90
C GLY A 145 3.74 3.64 4.53
N VAL A 146 3.44 3.99 3.27
CA VAL A 146 3.42 5.36 2.75
C VAL A 146 2.25 5.50 1.78
N ASP A 147 1.30 6.37 2.09
CA ASP A 147 0.12 6.72 1.28
C ASP A 147 0.27 8.07 0.55
N ARG A 148 1.40 8.75 0.77
CA ARG A 148 1.69 10.10 0.25
C ARG A 148 3.00 10.15 -0.50
N ILE A 149 2.97 10.83 -1.64
CA ILE A 149 4.15 11.11 -2.44
C ILE A 149 4.47 12.60 -2.33
N HIS A 150 5.64 12.92 -1.76
CA HIS A 150 6.16 14.28 -1.73
C HIS A 150 7.00 14.53 -2.99
N LEU A 151 6.61 15.56 -3.74
CA LEU A 151 7.28 16.00 -4.97
C LEU A 151 7.43 17.52 -4.93
N ASP A 152 8.20 18.08 -5.86
CA ASP A 152 8.12 19.52 -6.09
C ASP A 152 6.68 19.90 -6.48
N GLN A 153 6.31 21.14 -6.15
CA GLN A 153 4.95 21.63 -6.36
C GLN A 153 4.48 21.48 -7.80
N GLY A 154 5.35 21.76 -8.78
CA GLY A 154 5.01 21.66 -10.19
C GLY A 154 4.74 20.22 -10.62
N GLU A 155 5.56 19.27 -10.16
CA GLU A 155 5.34 17.85 -10.41
C GLU A 155 4.12 17.29 -9.71
N ALA A 156 3.90 17.63 -8.44
CA ALA A 156 2.73 17.19 -7.70
C ALA A 156 1.43 17.63 -8.38
N GLN A 157 1.34 18.91 -8.79
CA GLN A 157 0.16 19.45 -9.47
C GLN A 157 -0.06 18.81 -10.85
N ARG A 158 1.03 18.54 -11.60
CA ARG A 158 0.94 17.83 -12.89
C ARG A 158 0.45 16.41 -12.73
N LEU A 159 0.99 15.68 -11.75
CA LEU A 159 0.63 14.30 -11.46
C LEU A 159 -0.81 14.20 -10.98
N GLU A 160 -1.22 15.11 -10.09
CA GLU A 160 -2.60 15.23 -9.63
C GLU A 160 -3.57 15.50 -10.78
N THR A 161 -3.25 16.46 -11.65
CA THR A 161 -4.07 16.77 -12.84
C THR A 161 -4.19 15.55 -13.75
N ALA A 162 -3.09 14.82 -13.95
CA ALA A 162 -3.09 13.62 -14.77
C ALA A 162 -3.95 12.50 -14.15
N LEU A 163 -3.88 12.29 -12.84
CA LEU A 163 -4.67 11.30 -12.11
C LEU A 163 -6.17 11.61 -12.07
N ARG A 164 -6.54 12.90 -12.05
CA ARG A 164 -7.95 13.32 -12.14
C ARG A 164 -8.53 13.12 -13.54
N GLY A 165 -7.68 13.13 -14.56
CA GLY A 165 -8.10 13.14 -15.96
C GLY A 165 -8.62 14.50 -16.42
N ARG A 166 -8.60 14.73 -17.74
CA ARG A 166 -9.40 15.75 -18.41
C ARG A 166 -10.50 15.00 -19.15
N ASP A 167 -11.75 15.39 -18.96
CA ASP A 167 -12.90 14.96 -19.77
C ASP A 167 -13.52 13.58 -19.46
N GLY A 168 -13.47 13.14 -18.21
CA GLY A 168 -14.41 12.13 -17.68
C GLY A 168 -13.90 10.70 -17.55
N GLU A 169 -12.73 10.38 -18.11
CA GLU A 169 -12.06 9.10 -17.84
C GLU A 169 -10.55 9.31 -17.57
N PRO A 170 -10.08 9.12 -16.32
CA PRO A 170 -8.67 9.25 -16.01
C PRO A 170 -7.85 8.17 -16.72
N PRO A 171 -6.61 8.47 -17.13
CA PRO A 171 -5.75 7.49 -17.78
C PRO A 171 -5.48 6.30 -16.84
N PRO A 172 -5.20 5.10 -17.40
CA PRO A 172 -4.79 3.95 -16.60
C PRO A 172 -3.64 4.34 -15.68
N SER A 173 -3.85 4.12 -14.38
CA SER A 173 -2.94 4.57 -13.34
C SER A 173 -2.60 3.42 -12.41
N TRP A 174 -1.32 3.26 -12.11
CA TRP A 174 -0.79 2.13 -11.37
C TRP A 174 0.13 2.59 -10.24
N ALA A 175 -0.07 2.07 -9.02
CA ALA A 175 0.98 2.09 -8.02
C ALA A 175 1.96 0.97 -8.31
N VAL A 176 3.25 1.30 -8.38
CA VAL A 176 4.32 0.31 -8.45
C VAL A 176 4.80 0.07 -7.03
N VAL A 177 4.56 -1.14 -6.51
CA VAL A 177 4.98 -1.54 -5.17
C VAL A 177 6.01 -2.67 -5.25
N SER A 178 6.99 -2.62 -4.38
CA SER A 178 7.96 -3.68 -4.15
C SER A 178 7.48 -4.56 -3.02
N VAL A 179 7.37 -5.87 -3.27
CA VAL A 179 6.98 -6.85 -2.25
C VAL A 179 8.20 -7.67 -1.88
N GLY A 180 8.64 -7.53 -0.63
CA GLY A 180 9.75 -8.29 -0.07
C GLY A 180 9.35 -9.70 0.35
N GLN A 181 10.33 -10.50 0.78
CA GLN A 181 10.07 -11.82 1.36
C GLN A 181 9.22 -11.75 2.64
N ASP A 182 9.28 -10.62 3.35
CA ASP A 182 8.47 -10.30 4.52
C ASP A 182 6.99 -10.05 4.19
N GLY A 183 6.65 -9.94 2.91
CA GLY A 183 5.30 -9.63 2.42
C GLY A 183 4.92 -8.16 2.55
N LYS A 184 5.79 -7.31 3.07
CA LYS A 184 5.50 -5.88 3.22
C LYS A 184 5.57 -5.23 1.86
N ALA A 185 4.51 -4.53 1.47
CA ALA A 185 4.48 -3.73 0.26
C ALA A 185 5.21 -2.40 0.51
N ARG A 186 6.07 -2.00 -0.42
CA ARG A 186 6.82 -0.74 -0.33
C ARG A 186 6.62 0.04 -1.61
N LEU A 187 6.01 1.21 -1.54
CA LEU A 187 5.75 2.02 -2.73
C LEU A 187 7.06 2.38 -3.43
N LYS A 188 7.24 1.96 -4.68
CA LYS A 188 8.37 2.37 -5.53
C LYS A 188 8.06 3.63 -6.31
N GLY A 189 6.82 3.81 -6.74
CA GLY A 189 6.42 4.92 -7.58
C GLY A 189 5.01 4.75 -8.10
N VAL A 190 4.64 5.60 -9.04
CA VAL A 190 3.36 5.53 -9.75
C VAL A 190 3.59 5.60 -11.25
N ILE A 191 2.69 5.00 -12.01
CA ILE A 191 2.60 5.11 -13.47
C ILE A 191 1.26 5.75 -13.77
N VAL A 192 1.24 6.82 -14.54
CA VAL A 192 0.00 7.51 -14.96
C VAL A 192 0.07 7.69 -16.47
N GLY A 193 -0.80 6.98 -17.20
CA GLY A 193 -0.63 6.77 -18.63
C GLY A 193 0.70 6.07 -18.91
N ASP A 194 1.54 6.68 -19.76
CA ASP A 194 2.86 6.12 -20.11
C ASP A 194 4.01 6.66 -19.25
N ARG A 195 3.73 7.57 -18.30
CA ARG A 195 4.75 8.21 -17.47
C ARG A 195 4.91 7.47 -16.14
N ARG A 196 6.12 6.98 -15.88
CA ARG A 196 6.53 6.47 -14.56
C ARG A 196 7.20 7.57 -13.74
N VAL A 197 6.81 7.70 -12.48
CA VAL A 197 7.42 8.57 -11.47
C VAL A 197 7.84 7.69 -10.30
N ASP A 198 9.15 7.47 -10.14
CA ASP A 198 9.71 6.71 -9.02
C ASP A 198 9.95 7.64 -7.82
N LEU A 199 9.78 7.12 -6.60
CA LEU A 199 10.12 7.87 -5.38
C LEU A 199 11.60 7.66 -5.08
N SER A 200 12.46 8.52 -5.58
CA SER A 200 13.84 8.55 -5.08
C SER A 200 13.85 9.25 -3.71
N TRP A 201 14.52 8.63 -2.73
CA TRP A 201 14.91 9.30 -1.48
C TRP A 201 16.36 9.79 -1.60
N PHE A 202 16.83 9.94 -2.83
CA PHE A 202 18.15 10.40 -3.24
C PHE A 202 17.97 11.41 -4.36
#